data_AF-A0A9W6ZYH3-F1
#
_entry.id   AF-A0A9W6ZYH3-F1
#
_cell.length_a   1.000
_cell.length_b   1.000
_cell.length_c   1.000
_cell.angle_alpha   90.00
_cell.angle_beta   90.00
_cell.angle_gamma   90.00
#
_symmetry.space_group_name_H-M   'P 1'
#
loop_
_entity.id
_entity.type
_entity.pdbx_description
1 polymer ?
#
loop_
_entity_poly.entity_id
_entity_poly.type
_entity_poly.pdbx_seq_one_letter_code
_entity_poly.pdbx_strand_id
1 'polypeptide(L)'
;MTTPQPPESLFPELSDEVKQTLLPILTNEEPPTLSQIEARLKTLYGFSPDLTSSLELSKTLKCLHFDPLILTVDNFLTSEECNDYVSKASTIDGLRSPTVGKDEVSKKQRTSTTWHHKYSSTPELLARTCSLLGLPVGPSGSGLKIFEEPQTVRYKTSERFNWHYDALGPTSSDIKKEGGRNSEAGQRTATVLVYLKDLDGGGATAFRDLGVSVKPEKGKACIFFPSLGGIKNSPADLRTLHAGEPNESNDAEKWIAQIWVREHPEYTATVPPNSRVEDAAESVEKLINALT
;
A
#
# COMPACT_ATOMS: atom_id res chain seq x y z
N MET A 1 -5.15 28.35 10.44
CA MET A 1 -6.54 28.23 9.95
C MET A 1 -6.77 26.77 9.63
N THR A 2 -7.57 26.07 10.44
CA THR A 2 -7.92 24.66 10.21
C THR A 2 -8.76 24.58 8.94
N THR A 3 -8.30 23.82 7.94
CA THR A 3 -9.13 23.53 6.78
C THR A 3 -10.29 22.63 7.22
N PRO A 4 -11.50 22.77 6.66
CA PRO A 4 -12.62 21.93 7.05
C PRO A 4 -12.24 20.48 6.77
N GLN A 5 -12.37 19.62 7.79
CA GLN A 5 -12.41 18.18 7.56
C GLN A 5 -13.56 17.91 6.57
N PRO A 6 -13.45 16.94 5.65
CA PRO A 6 -14.61 16.50 4.91
C PRO A 6 -15.73 16.20 5.91
N PRO A 7 -16.99 16.57 5.63
CA PRO A 7 -18.08 16.37 6.57
C PRO A 7 -18.06 14.90 7.02
N GLU A 8 -18.20 14.67 8.34
CA GLU A 8 -18.24 13.36 8.98
C GLU A 8 -19.19 12.37 8.27
N SER A 9 -20.12 12.88 7.47
CA SER A 9 -21.02 12.13 6.60
C SER A 9 -20.36 11.24 5.54
N LEU A 10 -19.11 11.49 5.12
CA LEU A 10 -18.49 10.69 4.05
C LEU A 10 -17.91 9.37 4.57
N PHE A 11 -17.45 9.34 5.83
CA PHE A 11 -16.88 8.17 6.47
C PHE A 11 -17.46 8.05 7.87
N PRO A 12 -18.64 7.42 8.03
CA PRO A 12 -19.25 7.26 9.34
C PRO A 12 -18.30 6.56 10.31
N GLU A 13 -18.51 6.78 11.60
CA GLU A 13 -17.83 5.99 12.61
C GLU A 13 -18.18 4.51 12.47
N LEU A 14 -17.24 3.64 12.86
CA LEU A 14 -17.53 2.22 12.99
C LEU A 14 -18.66 2.00 14.00
N SER A 15 -19.53 1.02 13.73
CA SER A 15 -20.55 0.62 14.69
C SER A 15 -19.89 0.09 15.97
N ASP A 16 -20.59 0.18 17.09
CA ASP A 16 -20.07 -0.32 18.37
C ASP A 16 -19.69 -1.81 18.30
N GLU A 17 -20.45 -2.58 17.52
CA GLU A 17 -20.18 -4.00 17.24
C GLU A 17 -18.80 -4.20 16.59
N VAL A 18 -18.43 -3.35 15.61
CA VAL A 18 -17.12 -3.43 14.94
C VAL A 18 -16.03 -2.84 15.83
N LYS A 19 -16.30 -1.76 16.58
CA LYS A 19 -15.33 -1.20 17.53
C LYS A 19 -14.92 -2.21 18.60
N GLN A 20 -15.87 -3.04 19.07
CA GLN A 20 -15.61 -4.07 20.07
C GLN A 20 -14.78 -5.26 19.55
N THR A 21 -14.64 -5.43 18.22
CA THR A 21 -13.78 -6.47 17.63
C THR A 21 -12.35 -6.00 17.38
N LEU A 22 -12.07 -4.71 17.55
CA LEU A 22 -10.72 -4.16 17.39
C LEU A 22 -9.80 -4.71 18.47
N LEU A 23 -8.73 -5.36 18.03
CA LEU A 23 -7.64 -5.73 18.91
C LEU A 23 -6.89 -4.47 19.35
N PRO A 24 -6.27 -4.48 20.54
CA PRO A 24 -5.46 -3.34 20.98
C PRO A 24 -4.25 -3.14 20.07
N ILE A 25 -3.76 -1.91 20.02
CA ILE A 25 -2.45 -1.59 19.44
C ILE A 25 -1.40 -2.41 20.20
N LEU A 26 -0.49 -3.02 19.46
CA LEU A 26 0.59 -3.80 20.04
C LEU A 26 1.69 -2.85 20.56
N THR A 27 1.66 -2.56 21.86
CA THR A 27 2.58 -1.62 22.53
C THR A 27 3.86 -2.27 23.09
N ASN A 28 4.26 -3.44 22.58
CA ASN A 28 5.51 -4.18 22.87
C ASN A 28 5.58 -5.11 24.11
N GLU A 29 4.48 -5.52 24.76
CA GLU A 29 4.63 -6.51 25.86
C GLU A 29 4.90 -7.93 25.32
N GLU A 30 4.18 -8.39 24.29
CA GLU A 30 4.52 -9.59 23.51
C GLU A 30 3.97 -9.46 22.07
N PRO A 31 4.81 -9.13 21.06
CA PRO A 31 4.34 -9.04 19.68
C PRO A 31 4.02 -10.44 19.10
N PRO A 32 3.08 -10.55 18.14
CA PRO A 32 2.82 -11.80 17.43
C PRO A 32 4.09 -12.37 16.80
N THR A 33 4.24 -13.69 16.87
CA THR A 33 5.35 -14.39 16.21
C THR A 33 5.19 -14.35 14.70
N LEU A 34 6.29 -14.54 13.96
CA LEU A 34 6.26 -14.62 12.49
C LEU A 34 5.28 -15.70 12.00
N SER A 35 5.24 -16.86 12.66
CA SER A 35 4.27 -17.92 12.31
C SER A 35 2.82 -17.53 12.56
N GLN A 36 2.53 -16.72 13.58
CA GLN A 36 1.18 -16.17 13.79
C GLN A 36 0.80 -15.18 12.69
N ILE A 37 1.75 -14.38 12.22
CA ILE A 37 1.55 -13.46 11.09
C ILE A 37 1.34 -14.24 9.79
N GLU A 38 2.17 -15.24 9.49
CA GLU A 38 1.99 -16.15 8.32
C GLU A 38 0.62 -16.83 8.34
N ALA A 39 0.21 -17.38 9.48
CA ALA A 39 -1.08 -18.03 9.62
C ALA A 39 -2.25 -17.06 9.35
N ARG A 40 -2.12 -15.81 9.82
CA ARG A 40 -3.11 -14.75 9.58
C ARG A 40 -3.15 -14.34 8.10
N LEU A 41 -1.99 -14.12 7.49
CA LEU A 41 -1.85 -13.83 6.05
C LEU A 41 -2.53 -14.89 5.19
N LYS A 42 -2.32 -16.16 5.52
CA LYS A 42 -2.90 -17.29 4.80
C LYS A 42 -4.40 -17.38 5.00
N THR A 43 -4.87 -17.28 6.24
CA THR A 43 -6.26 -17.59 6.59
C THR A 43 -7.23 -16.48 6.18
N LEU A 44 -6.84 -15.20 6.32
CA LEU A 44 -7.72 -14.08 5.94
C LEU A 44 -7.48 -13.59 4.51
N TYR A 45 -6.23 -13.54 4.08
CA TYR A 45 -5.86 -12.80 2.86
C TYR A 45 -5.36 -13.71 1.73
N GLY A 46 -5.20 -15.02 1.98
CA GLY A 46 -4.76 -16.00 0.98
C GLY A 46 -3.26 -15.97 0.65
N PHE A 47 -2.46 -15.18 1.37
CA PHE A 47 -1.02 -15.06 1.17
C PHE A 47 -0.25 -16.09 1.99
N SER A 48 0.73 -16.78 1.39
CA SER A 48 1.51 -17.82 2.06
C SER A 48 3.01 -17.52 1.99
N PRO A 49 3.49 -16.46 2.65
CA PRO A 49 4.92 -16.17 2.71
C PRO A 49 5.65 -17.16 3.60
N ASP A 50 6.96 -17.23 3.42
CA ASP A 50 7.89 -17.92 4.29
C ASP A 50 8.74 -16.90 5.05
N LEU A 51 8.14 -16.28 6.06
CA LEU A 51 8.79 -15.27 6.91
C LEU A 51 9.77 -15.90 7.89
N THR A 52 9.56 -17.18 8.23
CA THR A 52 10.34 -17.92 9.23
C THR A 52 11.62 -18.55 8.72
N SER A 53 11.69 -18.99 7.46
CA SER A 53 12.83 -19.77 6.96
C SER A 53 13.92 -18.96 6.26
N SER A 54 13.58 -17.84 5.59
CA SER A 54 14.56 -16.88 5.09
C SER A 54 13.90 -15.59 4.65
N LEU A 55 14.34 -14.44 5.20
CA LEU A 55 14.32 -13.12 4.55
C LEU A 55 14.98 -12.09 5.46
N GLU A 56 15.90 -11.28 4.94
CA GLU A 56 16.35 -10.04 5.61
C GLU A 56 15.16 -9.15 6.02
N LEU A 57 14.06 -9.20 5.26
CA LEU A 57 12.83 -8.45 5.54
C LEU A 57 12.15 -8.85 6.85
N SER A 58 12.20 -10.13 7.25
CA SER A 58 11.51 -10.57 8.48
C SER A 58 12.21 -10.11 9.75
N LYS A 59 13.51 -9.76 9.67
CA LYS A 59 14.30 -9.24 10.80
C LYS A 59 13.84 -7.86 11.29
N THR A 60 13.29 -7.06 10.37
CA THR A 60 12.80 -5.72 10.66
C THR A 60 11.27 -5.62 10.59
N LEU A 61 10.59 -6.74 10.36
CA LEU A 61 9.13 -6.81 10.32
C LEU A 61 8.55 -6.60 11.71
N LYS A 62 7.61 -5.67 11.81
CA LYS A 62 6.86 -5.36 13.04
C LYS A 62 5.37 -5.40 12.74
N CYS A 63 4.60 -5.99 13.65
CA CYS A 63 3.15 -5.95 13.62
C CYS A 63 2.66 -4.83 14.55
N LEU A 64 2.02 -3.80 13.99
CA LEU A 64 1.46 -2.69 14.76
C LEU A 64 0.03 -2.96 15.19
N HIS A 65 -0.68 -3.77 14.41
CA HIS A 65 -2.05 -4.20 14.67
C HIS A 65 -2.28 -5.58 14.04
N PHE A 66 -2.98 -6.47 14.74
CA PHE A 66 -3.09 -7.88 14.33
C PHE A 66 -4.41 -8.21 13.60
N ASP A 67 -5.47 -7.41 13.78
CA ASP A 67 -6.76 -7.60 13.12
C ASP A 67 -7.58 -6.30 13.03
N PRO A 68 -7.48 -5.53 11.93
CA PRO A 68 -6.80 -5.86 10.67
C PRO A 68 -5.27 -5.84 10.81
N LEU A 69 -4.58 -6.58 9.95
CA LEU A 69 -3.12 -6.58 9.93
C LEU A 69 -2.58 -5.23 9.43
N ILE A 70 -1.79 -4.56 10.28
CA ILE A 70 -0.93 -3.44 9.91
C ILE A 70 0.50 -3.82 10.24
N LEU A 71 1.34 -3.92 9.22
CA LEU A 71 2.74 -4.32 9.32
C LEU A 71 3.66 -3.16 8.90
N THR A 72 4.85 -3.13 9.47
CA THR A 72 5.95 -2.30 8.95
C THR A 72 7.20 -3.13 8.75
N VAL A 73 8.01 -2.75 7.77
CA VAL A 73 9.33 -3.36 7.53
C VAL A 73 10.33 -2.22 7.37
N ASP A 74 11.32 -2.14 8.26
CA ASP A 74 12.40 -1.14 8.15
C ASP A 74 13.39 -1.59 7.05
N ASN A 75 13.98 -0.64 6.33
CA ASN A 75 14.91 -0.91 5.21
C ASN A 75 14.32 -1.81 4.10
N PHE A 76 13.02 -1.69 3.84
CA PHE A 76 12.36 -2.38 2.73
C PHE A 76 12.87 -1.87 1.37
N LEU A 77 13.24 -0.61 1.24
CA LEU A 77 14.10 -0.14 0.14
C LEU A 77 15.38 0.43 0.72
N THR A 78 16.50 0.27 0.01
CA THR A 78 17.77 0.90 0.40
C THR A 78 17.70 2.41 0.20
N SER A 79 18.65 3.13 0.78
CA SER A 79 18.72 4.58 0.63
C SER A 79 18.97 5.01 -0.82
N GLU A 80 19.77 4.23 -1.55
CA GLU A 80 20.09 4.41 -2.96
C GLU A 80 18.86 4.16 -3.83
N GLU A 81 18.14 3.07 -3.60
CA GLU A 81 16.89 2.76 -4.30
C GLU A 81 15.85 3.85 -4.06
N CYS A 82 15.68 4.31 -2.81
CA CYS A 82 14.76 5.41 -2.52
C CYS A 82 15.08 6.67 -3.34
N ASN A 83 16.36 7.04 -3.44
CA ASN A 83 16.80 8.20 -4.23
C ASN A 83 16.53 8.00 -5.72
N ASP A 84 16.71 6.79 -6.22
CA ASP A 84 16.44 6.43 -7.60
C ASP A 84 14.94 6.53 -7.94
N TYR A 85 14.05 6.07 -7.07
CA TYR A 85 12.59 6.21 -7.26
C TYR A 85 12.15 7.69 -7.29
N VAL A 86 12.75 8.54 -6.44
CA VAL A 86 12.52 9.99 -6.47
C VAL A 86 13.02 10.60 -7.78
N SER A 87 14.19 10.17 -8.25
CA SER A 87 14.81 10.66 -9.49
C SER A 87 13.99 10.27 -10.72
N LYS A 88 13.57 8.99 -10.83
CA LYS A 88 12.71 8.47 -11.91
C LYS A 88 11.38 9.22 -12.03
N ALA A 89 10.77 9.57 -10.90
CA ALA A 89 9.54 10.37 -10.89
C ALA A 89 9.79 11.84 -11.28
N SER A 90 11.01 12.33 -11.08
CA SER A 90 11.41 13.69 -11.44
C SER A 90 11.84 13.82 -12.91
N THR A 91 12.07 12.71 -13.61
CA THR A 91 12.39 12.64 -15.04
C THR A 91 11.18 12.20 -15.88
N ILE A 92 11.30 12.32 -17.22
CA ILE A 92 10.21 12.08 -18.20
C ILE A 92 9.70 10.62 -18.19
N ASP A 93 10.45 9.67 -17.63
CA ASP A 93 10.06 8.25 -17.58
C ASP A 93 8.85 8.00 -16.67
N GLY A 94 8.61 8.88 -15.68
CA GLY A 94 7.36 8.92 -14.94
C GLY A 94 6.28 9.65 -15.74
N LEU A 95 5.22 8.94 -16.12
CA LEU A 95 4.02 9.62 -16.61
C LEU A 95 3.28 10.24 -15.42
N ARG A 96 3.39 11.57 -15.30
CA ARG A 96 2.60 12.34 -14.35
C ARG A 96 1.13 12.00 -14.58
N SER A 97 0.50 11.45 -13.55
CA SER A 97 -0.94 11.19 -13.56
C SER A 97 -1.63 12.53 -13.84
N PRO A 98 -2.43 12.65 -14.93
CA PRO A 98 -3.38 13.75 -14.98
C PRO A 98 -4.20 13.63 -13.70
N THR A 99 -4.53 14.74 -13.03
CA THR A 99 -5.42 14.68 -11.86
C THR A 99 -6.79 14.18 -12.34
N VAL A 100 -6.97 12.86 -12.50
CA VAL A 100 -8.21 12.24 -12.95
C VAL A 100 -9.11 12.11 -11.74
N GLY A 101 -9.57 13.27 -11.30
CA GLY A 101 -10.75 13.41 -10.49
C GLY A 101 -11.84 13.96 -11.38
N LYS A 102 -12.81 13.13 -11.78
CA LYS A 102 -13.93 13.56 -12.64
C LYS A 102 -14.82 14.60 -11.95
N ASP A 103 -14.74 14.74 -10.62
CA ASP A 103 -15.53 15.69 -9.84
C ASP A 103 -14.67 16.45 -8.80
N GLU A 104 -15.04 17.69 -8.47
CA GLU A 104 -14.31 18.57 -7.54
C GLU A 104 -14.00 17.95 -6.17
N VAL A 105 -14.82 16.99 -5.72
CA VAL A 105 -14.66 16.28 -4.44
C VAL A 105 -13.38 15.44 -4.42
N SER A 106 -13.09 14.73 -5.51
CA SER A 106 -11.88 13.90 -5.64
C SER A 106 -10.59 14.74 -5.70
N LYS A 107 -10.65 15.95 -6.29
CA LYS A 107 -9.54 16.93 -6.27
C LYS A 107 -9.30 17.53 -4.88
N LYS A 108 -10.34 17.59 -4.03
CA LYS A 108 -10.21 18.01 -2.62
C LYS A 108 -9.68 16.89 -1.72
N GLN A 109 -9.79 15.63 -2.12
CA GLN A 109 -9.36 14.48 -1.32
C GLN A 109 -7.85 14.23 -1.38
N ARG A 110 -7.21 14.45 -2.53
CA ARG A 110 -5.77 14.21 -2.71
C ARG A 110 -5.12 15.38 -3.43
N THR A 111 -4.15 16.03 -2.80
CA THR A 111 -3.45 17.20 -3.37
C THR A 111 -2.02 16.88 -3.83
N SER A 112 -1.63 15.60 -3.84
CA SER A 112 -0.29 15.15 -4.23
C SER A 112 -0.04 15.16 -5.73
N THR A 113 1.23 15.03 -6.12
CA THR A 113 1.63 14.67 -7.49
C THR A 113 1.95 13.17 -7.56
N THR A 114 1.45 12.46 -8.58
CA THR A 114 1.67 11.01 -8.76
C THR A 114 2.28 10.72 -10.13
N TRP A 115 3.20 9.77 -10.18
CA TRP A 115 3.80 9.24 -11.39
C TRP A 115 3.61 7.73 -11.42
N HIS A 116 3.16 7.20 -12.56
CA HIS A 116 3.09 5.76 -12.78
C HIS A 116 4.38 5.27 -13.43
N HIS A 117 4.86 4.12 -13.00
CA HIS A 117 6.07 3.48 -13.50
C HIS A 117 5.75 2.23 -14.30
N LYS A 118 6.63 1.87 -15.22
CA LYS A 118 6.60 0.53 -15.79
C LYS A 118 7.01 -0.47 -14.71
N TYR A 119 6.47 -1.69 -14.77
CA TYR A 119 6.89 -2.75 -13.83
C TYR A 119 8.42 -2.95 -13.86
N SER A 120 9.01 -2.97 -15.06
CA SER A 120 10.45 -3.17 -15.26
C SER A 120 11.34 -2.07 -14.68
N SER A 121 10.80 -0.89 -14.37
CA SER A 121 11.56 0.20 -13.74
C SER A 121 11.49 0.19 -12.21
N THR A 122 10.79 -0.77 -11.60
CA THR A 122 10.63 -0.87 -10.13
C THR A 122 10.85 -2.29 -9.59
N PRO A 123 11.85 -3.05 -10.07
CA PRO A 123 11.97 -4.47 -9.75
C PRO A 123 12.20 -4.73 -8.25
N GLU A 124 12.78 -3.80 -7.50
CA GLU A 124 13.03 -3.94 -6.06
C GLU A 124 11.74 -3.91 -5.25
N LEU A 125 10.84 -2.97 -5.55
CA LEU A 125 9.51 -2.88 -4.93
C LEU A 125 8.70 -4.16 -5.21
N LEU A 126 8.74 -4.64 -6.45
CA LEU A 126 8.04 -5.86 -6.87
C LEU A 126 8.60 -7.10 -6.16
N ALA A 127 9.92 -7.29 -6.18
CA ALA A 127 10.58 -8.46 -5.59
C ALA A 127 10.33 -8.58 -4.09
N ARG A 128 10.45 -7.47 -3.36
CA ARG A 128 10.24 -7.49 -1.91
C ARG A 128 8.76 -7.60 -1.55
N THR A 129 7.86 -7.07 -2.38
CA THR A 129 6.41 -7.30 -2.22
C THR A 129 6.06 -8.77 -2.45
N CYS A 130 6.58 -9.38 -3.51
CA CYS A 130 6.39 -10.81 -3.77
C CYS A 130 6.95 -11.67 -2.64
N SER A 131 8.16 -11.37 -2.15
CA SER A 131 8.77 -12.09 -1.04
C SER A 131 7.95 -11.96 0.24
N LEU A 132 7.53 -10.74 0.60
CA LEU A 132 6.73 -10.46 1.79
C LEU A 132 5.36 -11.17 1.78
N LEU A 133 4.74 -11.32 0.60
CA LEU A 133 3.40 -11.91 0.45
C LEU A 133 3.43 -13.38 -0.01
N GLY A 134 4.61 -13.95 -0.26
CA GLY A 134 4.75 -15.33 -0.75
C GLY A 134 4.21 -15.52 -2.18
N LEU A 135 4.35 -14.51 -3.04
CA LEU A 135 3.87 -14.59 -4.41
C LEU A 135 4.90 -15.27 -5.30
N PRO A 136 4.52 -16.33 -6.05
CA PRO A 136 5.45 -17.02 -6.90
C PRO A 136 5.84 -16.14 -8.09
N VAL A 137 7.14 -15.91 -8.25
CA VAL A 137 7.69 -15.31 -9.47
C VAL A 137 8.44 -16.40 -10.21
N GLY A 138 8.04 -16.64 -11.45
CA GLY A 138 8.80 -17.45 -12.39
C GLY A 138 8.95 -16.70 -13.72
N PRO A 139 9.43 -17.36 -14.78
CA PRO A 139 9.74 -16.71 -16.06
C PRO A 139 8.56 -15.98 -16.71
N SER A 140 7.32 -16.34 -16.35
CA SER A 140 6.08 -15.74 -16.85
C SER A 140 5.56 -14.57 -16.00
N GLY A 141 6.21 -14.24 -14.88
CA GLY A 141 5.78 -13.19 -13.96
C GLY A 141 4.39 -13.45 -13.34
N SER A 142 4.00 -14.71 -13.12
CA SER A 142 2.65 -15.07 -12.69
C SER A 142 2.18 -14.34 -11.43
N GLY A 143 3.01 -14.28 -10.39
CA GLY A 143 2.71 -13.54 -9.16
C GLY A 143 2.70 -12.01 -9.32
N LEU A 144 3.22 -11.48 -10.44
CA LEU A 144 3.19 -10.05 -10.75
C LEU A 144 1.86 -9.62 -11.39
N LYS A 145 1.09 -10.56 -11.97
CA LYS A 145 -0.16 -10.26 -12.70
C LYS A 145 -1.28 -9.70 -11.83
N ILE A 146 -1.15 -9.83 -10.52
CA ILE A 146 -2.09 -9.25 -9.56
C ILE A 146 -1.70 -7.84 -9.13
N PHE A 147 -0.57 -7.29 -9.58
CA PHE A 147 -0.20 -5.93 -9.22
C PHE A 147 -0.88 -4.88 -10.11
N GLU A 148 -1.33 -3.79 -9.49
CA GLU A 148 -1.60 -2.54 -10.22
C GLU A 148 -0.29 -1.83 -10.59
N GLU A 149 -0.36 -0.76 -11.39
CA GLU A 149 0.86 -0.09 -11.82
C GLU A 149 1.58 0.59 -10.64
N PRO A 150 2.89 0.34 -10.46
CA PRO A 150 3.65 0.95 -9.37
C PRO A 150 3.66 2.47 -9.49
N GLN A 151 3.57 3.16 -8.35
CA GLN A 151 3.51 4.62 -8.33
C GLN A 151 4.57 5.22 -7.43
N THR A 152 5.12 6.36 -7.84
CA THR A 152 5.77 7.30 -6.92
C THR A 152 4.84 8.49 -6.70
N VAL A 153 4.73 8.94 -5.45
CA VAL A 153 3.85 10.04 -5.06
C VAL A 153 4.63 11.04 -4.22
N ARG A 154 4.43 12.32 -4.51
CA ARG A 154 5.00 13.44 -3.78
C ARG A 154 3.92 14.32 -3.16
N TYR A 155 4.12 14.66 -1.89
CA TYR A 155 3.37 15.69 -1.17
C TYR A 155 4.32 16.82 -0.78
N LYS A 156 4.04 18.03 -1.26
CA LYS A 156 4.65 19.27 -0.77
C LYS A 156 4.13 19.63 0.62
N THR A 157 4.71 20.67 1.21
CA THR A 157 4.22 21.23 2.48
C THR A 157 2.71 21.49 2.43
N SER A 158 2.01 21.05 3.48
CA SER A 158 0.55 21.09 3.61
C SER A 158 -0.28 20.24 2.63
N GLU A 159 0.32 19.60 1.61
CA GLU A 159 -0.37 18.63 0.77
C GLU A 159 -0.66 17.35 1.57
N ARG A 160 -1.79 16.72 1.28
CA ARG A 160 -2.27 15.54 2.01
C ARG A 160 -3.08 14.61 1.11
N PHE A 161 -3.35 13.42 1.65
CA PHE A 161 -4.44 12.58 1.18
C PHE A 161 -5.42 12.44 2.35
N ASN A 162 -6.59 13.08 2.24
CA ASN A 162 -7.65 12.96 3.24
C ASN A 162 -8.07 11.50 3.43
N TRP A 163 -8.82 11.24 4.49
CA TRP A 163 -9.40 9.94 4.80
C TRP A 163 -9.97 9.25 3.55
N HIS A 164 -9.55 8.01 3.31
CA HIS A 164 -9.97 7.17 2.20
C HIS A 164 -9.77 5.69 2.51
N TYR A 165 -10.40 4.86 1.68
CA TYR A 165 -10.12 3.42 1.60
C TYR A 165 -9.32 3.14 0.34
N ASP A 166 -8.41 2.17 0.44
CA ASP A 166 -7.76 1.62 -0.73
C ASP A 166 -8.61 0.52 -1.39
N ALA A 167 -9.46 -0.16 -0.62
CA ALA A 167 -10.44 -1.08 -1.18
C ALA A 167 -11.41 -0.34 -2.10
N LEU A 168 -11.84 -1.04 -3.15
CA LEU A 168 -13.00 -0.64 -3.92
C LEU A 168 -14.27 -0.76 -3.07
N GLY A 169 -15.37 -0.18 -3.52
CA GLY A 169 -16.61 -0.10 -2.73
C GLY A 169 -17.12 -1.43 -2.13
N PRO A 170 -17.97 -1.35 -1.10
CA PRO A 170 -18.27 -2.46 -0.18
C PRO A 170 -19.22 -3.52 -0.75
N THR A 171 -19.63 -3.42 -2.01
CA THR A 171 -20.51 -4.41 -2.65
C THR A 171 -19.88 -4.95 -3.92
N SER A 172 -20.27 -6.15 -4.35
CA SER A 172 -19.82 -6.70 -5.63
C SER A 172 -20.19 -5.80 -6.83
N SER A 173 -21.31 -5.07 -6.74
CA SER A 173 -21.68 -4.07 -7.75
C SER A 173 -20.73 -2.87 -7.76
N ASP A 174 -20.30 -2.40 -6.59
CA ASP A 174 -19.36 -1.28 -6.50
C ASP A 174 -17.97 -1.70 -7.00
N ILE A 175 -17.49 -2.90 -6.62
CA ILE A 175 -16.24 -3.47 -7.12
C ILE A 175 -16.23 -3.52 -8.65
N LYS A 176 -17.32 -4.00 -9.26
CA LYS A 176 -17.44 -4.05 -10.73
C LYS A 176 -17.45 -2.66 -11.35
N LYS A 177 -18.19 -1.72 -10.77
CA LYS A 177 -18.31 -0.35 -11.26
C LYS A 177 -16.98 0.40 -11.18
N GLU A 178 -16.30 0.32 -10.04
CA GLU A 178 -15.02 1.00 -9.80
C GLU A 178 -13.85 0.31 -10.52
N GLY A 179 -13.85 -1.02 -10.58
CA GLY A 179 -12.87 -1.79 -11.34
C GLY A 179 -12.96 -1.55 -12.85
N GLY A 180 -14.15 -1.25 -13.38
CA GLY A 180 -14.36 -0.93 -14.78
C GLY A 180 -13.83 -2.04 -15.70
N ARG A 181 -12.82 -1.73 -16.52
CA ARG A 181 -12.14 -2.72 -17.37
C ARG A 181 -11.39 -3.81 -16.60
N ASN A 182 -11.01 -3.54 -15.35
CA ASN A 182 -10.32 -4.45 -14.44
C ASN A 182 -11.30 -4.99 -13.37
N SER A 183 -12.60 -5.06 -13.69
CA SER A 183 -13.64 -5.56 -12.77
C SER A 183 -13.43 -7.03 -12.38
N GLU A 184 -12.89 -7.85 -13.28
CA GLU A 184 -12.56 -9.25 -13.01
C GLU A 184 -11.33 -9.41 -12.10
N ALA A 185 -10.52 -8.36 -11.89
CA ALA A 185 -9.39 -8.39 -10.96
C ALA A 185 -9.81 -8.31 -9.48
N GLY A 186 -11.12 -8.34 -9.17
CA GLY A 186 -11.66 -8.42 -7.81
C GLY A 186 -11.34 -7.22 -6.92
N GLN A 187 -11.11 -7.42 -5.63
CA GLN A 187 -10.71 -6.36 -4.70
C GLN A 187 -9.24 -5.98 -4.76
N ARG A 188 -8.87 -4.87 -4.09
CA ARG A 188 -7.48 -4.62 -3.66
C ARG A 188 -7.26 -5.30 -2.32
N THR A 189 -6.41 -6.32 -2.27
CA THR A 189 -6.21 -7.19 -1.11
C THR A 189 -5.06 -6.74 -0.22
N ALA A 190 -4.05 -6.07 -0.78
CA ALA A 190 -2.95 -5.48 -0.02
C ALA A 190 -2.50 -4.15 -0.61
N THR A 191 -2.03 -3.27 0.28
CA THR A 191 -1.30 -2.06 -0.06
C THR A 191 0.09 -2.15 0.54
N VAL A 192 1.12 -1.92 -0.28
CA VAL A 192 2.50 -1.74 0.17
C VAL A 192 2.93 -0.32 -0.17
N LEU A 193 3.20 0.48 0.86
CA LEU A 193 3.66 1.86 0.75
C LEU A 193 5.04 1.97 1.38
N VAL A 194 6.02 2.54 0.68
CA VAL A 194 7.38 2.74 1.17
C VAL A 194 7.71 4.23 1.19
N TYR A 195 8.20 4.73 2.32
CA TYR A 195 8.66 6.12 2.43
C TYR A 195 10.04 6.28 1.77
N LEU A 196 10.19 7.28 0.90
CA LEU A 196 11.42 7.50 0.12
C LEU A 196 12.31 8.61 0.68
N LYS A 197 11.82 9.35 1.68
CA LYS A 197 12.56 10.38 2.43
C LYS A 197 12.15 10.34 3.89
N ASP A 198 13.08 10.73 4.76
CA ASP A 198 12.80 10.99 6.17
C ASP A 198 11.98 12.27 6.33
N LEU A 199 11.10 12.29 7.32
CA LEU A 199 10.41 13.50 7.77
C LEU A 199 10.44 13.61 9.28
N ASP A 200 10.94 14.74 9.78
CA ASP A 200 11.06 15.01 11.22
C ASP A 200 9.71 15.35 11.89
N GLY A 201 8.69 15.75 11.11
CA GLY A 201 7.39 16.18 11.61
C GLY A 201 6.24 16.07 10.59
N GLY A 202 5.10 15.55 11.04
CA GLY A 202 3.92 15.28 10.22
C GLY A 202 4.15 14.19 9.17
N GLY A 203 3.29 14.16 8.14
CA GLY A 203 3.46 13.28 6.98
C GLY A 203 3.12 11.81 7.22
N ALA A 204 2.66 11.43 8.41
CA ALA A 204 2.40 10.03 8.75
C ALA A 204 1.28 9.42 7.90
N THR A 205 1.26 8.09 7.86
CA THR A 205 0.09 7.34 7.41
C THR A 205 -0.71 6.95 8.66
N ALA A 206 -1.83 7.61 8.87
CA ALA A 206 -2.66 7.47 10.06
C ALA A 206 -3.89 6.61 9.76
N PHE A 207 -4.19 5.65 10.63
CA PHE A 207 -5.38 4.79 10.59
C PHE A 207 -6.35 5.26 11.67
N ARG A 208 -7.47 5.86 11.26
CA ARG A 208 -8.38 6.60 12.17
C ARG A 208 -8.85 5.75 13.34
N ASP A 209 -9.37 4.57 13.00
CA ASP A 209 -10.11 3.73 13.94
C ASP A 209 -9.20 2.75 14.71
N LEU A 210 -7.94 2.57 14.28
CA LEU A 210 -6.98 1.65 14.89
C LEU A 210 -6.05 2.32 15.91
N GLY A 211 -6.02 3.66 15.94
CA GLY A 211 -5.04 4.43 16.72
C GLY A 211 -3.58 4.19 16.29
N VAL A 212 -3.37 3.64 15.09
CA VAL A 212 -2.05 3.38 14.51
C VAL A 212 -1.64 4.56 13.62
N SER A 213 -0.40 5.01 13.75
CA SER A 213 0.21 5.99 12.86
C SER A 213 1.65 5.59 12.54
N VAL A 214 1.97 5.53 11.24
CA VAL A 214 3.31 5.14 10.77
C VAL A 214 4.04 6.38 10.27
N LYS A 215 5.14 6.74 10.95
CA LYS A 215 5.95 7.90 10.60
C LYS A 215 6.81 7.66 9.36
N PRO A 216 7.05 8.69 8.52
CA PRO A 216 7.93 8.58 7.38
C PRO A 216 9.39 8.46 7.81
N GLU A 217 9.98 7.31 7.54
CA GLU A 217 11.40 7.03 7.72
C GLU A 217 11.88 6.37 6.43
N LYS A 218 12.97 6.87 5.86
CA LYS A 218 13.43 6.49 4.53
C LYS A 218 13.66 4.98 4.45
N GLY A 219 13.10 4.34 3.42
CA GLY A 219 13.16 2.90 3.20
C GLY A 219 12.15 2.09 4.01
N LYS A 220 11.43 2.67 4.98
CA LYS A 220 10.41 1.96 5.77
C LYS A 220 9.16 1.72 4.93
N ALA A 221 8.68 0.48 4.95
CA ALA A 221 7.39 0.11 4.39
C ALA A 221 6.28 0.08 5.45
N CYS A 222 5.08 0.50 5.05
CA CYS A 222 3.80 0.29 5.74
C CYS A 222 2.95 -0.63 4.84
N ILE A 223 2.49 -1.75 5.40
CA ILE A 223 1.72 -2.76 4.69
C ILE A 223 0.41 -2.98 5.43
N PHE A 224 -0.69 -2.94 4.70
CA PHE A 224 -2.02 -3.18 5.24
C PHE A 224 -2.94 -3.82 4.21
N PHE A 225 -4.04 -4.39 4.68
CA PHE A 225 -4.93 -5.23 3.89
C PHE A 225 -6.34 -4.62 3.90
N PRO A 226 -6.69 -3.82 2.88
CA PRO A 226 -7.92 -3.01 2.92
C PRO A 226 -9.18 -3.81 2.61
N SER A 227 -9.07 -5.08 2.24
CA SER A 227 -10.18 -5.98 1.97
C SER A 227 -9.89 -7.38 2.53
N LEU A 228 -10.91 -8.25 2.51
CA LEU A 228 -10.82 -9.64 2.98
C LEU A 228 -10.45 -9.78 4.47
N GLY A 229 -10.60 -8.71 5.27
CA GLY A 229 -10.33 -8.71 6.72
C GLY A 229 -11.31 -9.53 7.57
N GLY A 230 -12.08 -10.45 6.98
CA GLY A 230 -13.00 -11.32 7.71
C GLY A 230 -14.32 -10.66 8.15
N ILE A 231 -14.62 -9.44 7.70
CA ILE A 231 -15.93 -8.79 7.98
C ILE A 231 -17.01 -9.50 7.17
N LYS A 232 -17.97 -10.11 7.87
CA LYS A 232 -19.08 -10.83 7.24
C LYS A 232 -19.85 -9.91 6.30
N ASN A 233 -20.07 -10.36 5.06
CA ASN A 233 -20.79 -9.64 4.01
C ASN A 233 -20.16 -8.31 3.57
N SER A 234 -18.91 -8.03 3.94
CA SER A 234 -18.18 -6.85 3.46
C SER A 234 -16.86 -7.28 2.84
N PRO A 235 -16.70 -7.20 1.51
CA PRO A 235 -15.42 -7.43 0.86
C PRO A 235 -14.37 -6.40 1.31
N ALA A 236 -14.76 -5.14 1.54
CA ALA A 236 -13.89 -4.10 2.08
C ALA A 236 -13.78 -4.15 3.62
N ASP A 237 -12.60 -3.86 4.15
CA ASP A 237 -12.36 -3.71 5.59
C ASP A 237 -12.42 -2.23 6.00
N LEU A 238 -13.57 -1.83 6.56
CA LEU A 238 -13.80 -0.42 6.95
C LEU A 238 -12.89 0.04 8.10
N ARG A 239 -12.21 -0.89 8.80
CA ARG A 239 -11.29 -0.56 9.88
C ARG A 239 -9.96 0.02 9.36
N THR A 240 -9.68 -0.12 8.06
CA THR A 240 -8.45 0.40 7.43
C THR A 240 -8.63 1.80 6.83
N LEU A 241 -9.60 2.59 7.30
CA LEU A 241 -9.73 3.99 6.89
C LEU A 241 -8.46 4.74 7.29
N HIS A 242 -7.79 5.32 6.30
CA HIS A 242 -6.49 5.94 6.52
C HIS A 242 -6.31 7.24 5.74
N ALA A 243 -5.33 8.03 6.17
CA ALA A 243 -4.98 9.30 5.56
C ALA A 243 -3.46 9.47 5.51
N GLY A 244 -2.99 10.20 4.51
CA GLY A 244 -1.66 10.77 4.51
C GLY A 244 -1.71 12.15 5.15
N GLU A 245 -1.23 12.26 6.39
CA GLU A 245 -1.18 13.52 7.12
C GLU A 245 -0.33 14.56 6.38
N PRO A 246 -0.65 15.86 6.49
CA PRO A 246 0.23 16.90 5.96
C PRO A 246 1.60 16.83 6.66
N ASN A 247 2.67 17.10 5.93
CA ASN A 247 3.96 17.35 6.57
C ASN A 247 3.92 18.71 7.31
N GLU A 248 4.65 18.79 8.42
CA GLU A 248 4.71 19.98 9.27
C GLU A 248 6.03 20.74 9.11
N SER A 249 7.02 20.12 8.49
CA SER A 249 8.33 20.71 8.24
C SER A 249 8.30 21.66 7.04
N ASN A 250 8.71 22.91 7.27
CA ASN A 250 8.94 23.88 6.22
C ASN A 250 10.03 23.33 5.26
N ASP A 251 9.77 23.38 3.95
CA ASP A 251 10.66 22.95 2.88
C ASP A 251 10.98 21.44 2.78
N ALA A 252 10.24 20.58 3.51
CA ALA A 252 10.31 19.14 3.34
C ALA A 252 9.19 18.62 2.43
N GLU A 253 9.46 17.51 1.74
CA GLU A 253 8.48 16.82 0.88
C GLU A 253 8.33 15.37 1.34
N LYS A 254 7.09 14.90 1.48
CA LYS A 254 6.82 13.46 1.63
C LYS A 254 6.91 12.81 0.27
N TRP A 255 7.71 11.76 0.16
CA TRP A 255 7.78 10.92 -1.03
C TRP A 255 7.47 9.49 -0.64
N ILE A 256 6.62 8.83 -1.43
CA ILE A 256 6.31 7.42 -1.25
C ILE A 256 6.42 6.68 -2.59
N ALA A 257 6.88 5.44 -2.56
CA ALA A 257 6.58 4.45 -3.58
C ALA A 257 5.39 3.62 -3.08
N GLN A 258 4.49 3.21 -3.98
CA GLN A 258 3.34 2.41 -3.61
C GLN A 258 3.00 1.38 -4.69
N ILE A 259 2.46 0.26 -4.25
CA ILE A 259 1.86 -0.75 -5.11
C ILE A 259 0.62 -1.33 -4.44
N TRP A 260 -0.42 -1.54 -5.25
CA TRP A 260 -1.64 -2.22 -4.84
C TRP A 260 -1.66 -3.62 -5.42
N VAL A 261 -2.16 -4.56 -4.63
CA VAL A 261 -2.31 -5.97 -4.97
C VAL A 261 -3.78 -6.27 -5.16
N ARG A 262 -4.13 -6.89 -6.28
CA ARG A 262 -5.47 -7.33 -6.66
C ARG A 262 -5.75 -8.74 -6.17
N GLU A 263 -7.02 -9.10 -6.14
CA GLU A 263 -7.48 -10.44 -5.78
C GLU A 263 -7.20 -11.48 -6.87
N HIS A 264 -7.29 -11.06 -8.15
CA HIS A 264 -7.19 -11.97 -9.29
C HIS A 264 -6.28 -11.39 -10.41
N PRO A 265 -5.65 -12.24 -11.24
CA PRO A 265 -4.63 -11.84 -12.22
C PRO A 265 -5.17 -11.19 -13.50
N GLU A 266 -6.47 -10.91 -13.58
CA GLU A 266 -7.15 -10.27 -14.72
C GLU A 266 -6.94 -8.74 -14.75
N TYR A 267 -5.97 -8.23 -14.01
CA TYR A 267 -5.61 -6.82 -14.05
C TYR A 267 -4.80 -6.50 -15.31
N THR A 268 -5.23 -5.48 -16.06
CA THR A 268 -4.48 -4.99 -17.21
C THR A 268 -4.11 -3.52 -17.00
N ALA A 269 -2.80 -3.26 -16.92
CA ALA A 269 -2.24 -1.92 -16.86
C ALA A 269 -2.55 -1.10 -18.13
N THR A 270 -2.72 0.21 -17.98
CA THR A 270 -2.81 1.18 -19.09
C THR A 270 -1.78 2.28 -19.00
N VAL A 271 -1.19 2.50 -17.82
CA VAL A 271 -0.29 3.63 -17.56
C VAL A 271 0.94 3.18 -16.76
N PRO A 272 2.16 3.38 -17.28
CA PRO A 272 2.51 3.84 -18.62
C PRO A 272 1.99 2.94 -19.76
N PRO A 273 1.78 3.47 -20.97
CA PRO A 273 1.48 2.64 -22.13
C PRO A 273 2.51 1.53 -22.33
N ASN A 274 2.03 0.36 -22.73
CA ASN A 274 2.84 -0.85 -22.93
C ASN A 274 3.60 -1.30 -21.66
N SER A 275 3.12 -0.98 -20.46
CA SER A 275 3.65 -1.54 -19.22
C SER A 275 3.20 -2.99 -19.06
N ARG A 276 4.15 -3.92 -19.10
CA ARG A 276 3.91 -5.36 -18.98
C ARG A 276 4.67 -5.93 -17.79
N VAL A 277 4.02 -6.82 -17.04
CA VAL A 277 4.65 -7.48 -15.90
C VAL A 277 5.75 -8.46 -16.34
N GLU A 278 5.64 -9.03 -17.54
CA GLU A 278 6.66 -9.93 -18.09
C GLU A 278 8.00 -9.23 -18.29
N ASP A 279 8.00 -7.92 -18.58
CA ASP A 279 9.22 -7.13 -18.76
C ASP A 279 10.01 -6.97 -17.44
N ALA A 280 9.40 -7.24 -16.29
CA ALA A 280 10.03 -7.19 -14.98
C ALA A 280 10.41 -8.58 -14.43
N ALA A 281 9.84 -9.66 -14.98
CA ALA A 281 9.85 -10.99 -14.36
C ALA A 281 11.26 -11.50 -14.04
N GLU A 282 12.18 -11.42 -15.00
CA GLU A 282 13.56 -11.90 -14.83
C GLU A 282 14.32 -11.10 -13.74
N SER A 283 14.19 -9.78 -13.75
CA SER A 283 14.87 -8.91 -12.77
C SER A 283 14.31 -9.11 -11.37
N VAL A 284 12.99 -9.30 -11.26
CA VAL A 284 12.32 -9.61 -9.99
C VAL A 284 12.75 -10.97 -9.46
N GLU A 285 12.74 -12.01 -10.28
CA GLU A 285 13.16 -13.36 -9.90
C GLU A 285 14.63 -13.37 -9.41
N LYS A 286 15.52 -12.66 -10.14
CA LYS A 286 16.91 -12.50 -9.73
C LYS A 286 17.06 -11.81 -8.36
N LEU A 287 16.26 -10.79 -8.09
CA LEU A 287 16.28 -10.09 -6.80
C LEU A 287 15.74 -10.96 -5.67
N ILE A 288 14.65 -11.71 -5.90
CA ILE A 288 14.09 -12.64 -4.90
C ILE A 288 15.15 -13.68 -4.51
N ASN A 289 15.83 -14.28 -5.49
CA ASN A 289 16.91 -15.24 -5.24
C ASN A 289 18.12 -14.65 -4.51
N ALA A 290 18.27 -13.32 -4.49
CA ALA A 290 19.32 -12.62 -3.73
C ALA A 290 18.87 -12.20 -2.32
N LEU A 291 17.56 -12.27 -2.02
CA LEU A 291 16.98 -11.98 -0.70
C LEU A 291 16.91 -13.22 0.21
N THR A 292 16.96 -14.41 -0.39
CA THR A 292 16.92 -15.73 0.27
C THR A 292 18.29 -16.23 0.68
#